data_AF-A0A8J2HFP0-F1
#
_entry.id   AF-A0A8J2HFP0-F1
#
_cell.length_a   1.000
_cell.length_b   1.000
_cell.length_c   1.000
_cell.angle_alpha   90.00
_cell.angle_beta   90.00
_cell.angle_gamma   90.00
#
_symmetry.space_group_name_H-M   'P 1'
#
loop_
_entity.id
_entity.type
_entity.pdbx_description
1 polymer ?
#
loop_
_entity_poly.entity_id
_entity_poly.type
_entity_poly.pdbx_seq_one_letter_code
_entity_poly.pdbx_strand_id
1 'polypeptide(L)'
;MNSLCCVSLTIAARIIAALGLSISILMINVVMSAFFVKVQPDDFYSTIKTWKILGLNWTQYIKKFNLSNEAQAVFFCFLSYAFLLLISSTLLAFATIVRKPSCALPWMYLQIISIADQITALVIYLTANSNFNNSHSSPLHWHSSLTSIFLFISAYFWMVVFSARESWLENHIRRTVNLENFYPTIEDNLPRDSNIPKTPSYLAQSGIFLQPTSDNFYSKSNVV
;
A
#
# COMPACT_ATOMS: atom_id res chain seq x y z
N MET A 1 -7.43 7.35 -27.43
CA MET A 1 -5.98 7.07 -27.32
C MET A 1 -5.65 6.58 -25.90
N ASN A 2 -6.23 5.46 -25.42
CA ASN A 2 -6.34 5.22 -23.96
C ASN A 2 -5.79 3.87 -23.43
N SER A 3 -5.12 3.01 -24.22
CA SER A 3 -4.67 1.69 -23.69
C SER A 3 -3.19 1.63 -23.25
N LEU A 4 -2.37 2.65 -23.54
CA LEU A 4 -0.93 2.63 -23.26
C LEU A 4 -0.54 3.10 -21.85
N CYS A 5 -1.48 3.60 -21.03
CA CYS A 5 -1.15 4.24 -19.75
C CYS A 5 -1.08 3.25 -18.56
N CYS A 6 -1.85 2.16 -18.55
CA CYS A 6 -1.95 1.31 -17.35
C CYS A 6 -0.70 0.44 -17.13
N VAL A 7 -0.08 -0.04 -18.21
CA VAL A 7 1.15 -0.85 -18.15
C VAL A 7 2.33 0.03 -17.75
N SER A 8 2.46 1.22 -18.34
CA SER A 8 3.53 2.17 -18.00
C SER A 8 3.41 2.66 -16.55
N LEU A 9 2.20 2.92 -16.07
CA LEU A 9 1.96 3.39 -14.71
C LEU A 9 2.22 2.30 -13.65
N THR A 10 1.86 1.04 -13.95
CA THR A 10 2.18 -0.10 -13.07
C THR A 10 3.70 -0.34 -13.01
N ILE A 11 4.41 -0.17 -14.13
CA ILE A 11 5.87 -0.24 -14.18
C ILE A 11 6.50 0.89 -13.35
N ALA A 12 6.00 2.12 -13.49
CA ALA A 12 6.46 3.25 -12.70
C ALA A 12 6.26 3.01 -11.19
N ALA A 13 5.09 2.51 -10.78
CA ALA A 13 4.82 2.12 -9.39
C ALA A 13 5.76 1.00 -8.90
N ARG A 14 6.14 0.06 -9.77
CA ARG A 14 7.10 -1.00 -9.44
C ARG A 14 8.51 -0.45 -9.25
N ILE A 15 8.93 0.51 -10.08
CA ILE A 15 10.22 1.20 -9.91
C ILE A 15 10.23 1.96 -8.59
N ILE A 16 9.15 2.69 -8.27
CA ILE A 16 9.01 3.40 -6.99
C ILE A 16 9.07 2.42 -5.81
N ALA A 17 8.40 1.28 -5.89
CA ALA A 17 8.47 0.25 -4.85
C ALA A 17 9.90 -0.31 -4.68
N ALA A 18 10.61 -0.58 -5.79
CA ALA A 18 11.99 -1.05 -5.76
C ALA A 18 12.94 -0.01 -5.16
N LEU A 19 12.76 1.28 -5.48
CA LEU A 19 13.50 2.38 -4.86
C LEU A 19 13.21 2.46 -3.36
N GLY A 20 11.94 2.37 -2.95
CA GLY A 20 11.55 2.35 -1.54
C GLY A 20 12.18 1.19 -0.75
N LEU A 21 12.22 0.00 -1.35
CA LEU A 21 12.90 -1.17 -0.77
C LEU A 21 14.41 -0.93 -0.62
N SER A 22 15.07 -0.45 -1.67
CA SER A 22 16.51 -0.17 -1.66
C SER A 22 16.86 0.87 -0.58
N ILE A 23 16.09 1.97 -0.52
CA ILE A 23 16.26 3.02 0.49
C ILE A 23 16.04 2.48 1.90
N SER A 24 15.04 1.63 2.12
CA SER A 24 14.77 1.03 3.44
C SER A 24 15.91 0.12 3.90
N ILE A 25 16.43 -0.72 3.01
CA ILE A 25 17.58 -1.60 3.31
C ILE A 25 18.82 -0.76 3.62
N LEU A 26 19.07 0.29 2.82
CA LEU A 26 20.17 1.21 3.05
C LEU A 26 20.03 1.92 4.40
N MET A 27 18.82 2.37 4.76
CA MET A 27 18.53 2.99 6.06
C MET A 27 18.83 2.03 7.22
N ILE A 28 18.38 0.79 7.14
CA ILE A 28 18.64 -0.24 8.18
C ILE A 28 20.15 -0.46 8.30
N ASN A 29 20.85 -0.65 7.19
CA ASN A 29 22.30 -0.90 7.19
C ASN A 29 23.09 0.28 7.75
N VAL A 30 22.76 1.50 7.34
CA VAL A 30 23.46 2.71 7.81
C VAL A 30 23.21 2.93 9.30
N VAL A 31 21.97 2.73 9.79
CA VAL A 31 21.67 2.91 11.21
C VAL A 31 22.26 1.81 12.07
N MET A 32 22.24 0.56 11.62
CA MET A 32 22.95 -0.52 12.32
C MET A 32 24.45 -0.28 12.37
N SER A 33 25.07 0.09 11.24
CA SER A 33 26.49 0.42 11.21
C SER A 33 26.81 1.61 12.12
N ALA A 34 26.02 2.67 12.06
CA ALA A 34 26.23 3.85 12.90
C ALA A 34 26.07 3.55 14.40
N PHE A 35 25.16 2.66 14.80
CA PHE A 35 24.96 2.32 16.21
C PHE A 35 26.04 1.38 16.77
N PHE A 36 26.47 0.38 15.99
CA PHE A 36 27.45 -0.62 16.45
C PHE A 36 28.91 -0.18 16.27
N VAL A 37 29.22 0.64 15.26
CA VAL A 37 30.61 1.02 14.94
C VAL A 37 31.01 2.35 15.60
N LYS A 38 30.08 3.32 15.72
CA LYS A 38 30.42 4.65 16.25
C LYS A 38 30.13 4.71 17.74
N VAL A 39 31.20 4.67 18.53
CA VAL A 39 31.16 4.68 20.01
C VAL A 39 30.72 6.07 20.55
N GLN A 40 30.87 7.15 19.78
CA GLN A 40 30.46 8.49 20.17
C GLN A 40 29.06 8.87 19.66
N PRO A 41 28.18 9.41 20.52
CA PRO A 41 26.81 9.79 20.16
C PRO A 41 26.76 10.89 19.09
N ASP A 42 27.75 11.78 19.02
CA ASP A 42 27.76 12.91 18.09
C ASP A 42 27.89 12.48 16.62
N ASP A 43 28.69 11.45 16.34
CA ASP A 43 28.86 10.92 14.98
C ASP A 43 27.62 10.16 14.48
N PHE A 44 26.86 9.56 15.41
CA PHE A 44 25.57 8.95 15.13
C PHE A 44 24.55 10.02 14.71
N TYR A 45 24.46 11.13 15.46
CA TYR A 45 23.57 12.24 15.12
C TYR A 45 23.95 12.94 13.82
N SER A 46 25.25 13.07 13.52
CA SER A 46 25.72 13.61 12.25
C SER A 46 25.26 12.73 11.08
N THR A 47 25.35 11.41 11.23
CA THR A 47 24.91 10.44 10.22
C THR A 47 23.38 10.52 10.01
N ILE A 48 22.60 10.58 11.09
CA ILE A 48 21.13 10.73 11.02
C ILE A 48 20.72 12.08 10.41
N LYS A 49 21.48 13.14 10.67
CA LYS A 49 21.19 14.49 10.13
C LYS A 49 21.17 14.49 8.60
N THR A 50 21.98 13.68 7.93
CA THR A 50 22.00 13.54 6.47
C THR A 50 20.68 12.98 5.91
N TRP A 51 19.95 12.18 6.71
CA TRP A 51 18.68 11.57 6.32
C TRP A 51 17.46 12.50 6.49
N LYS A 52 17.65 13.69 7.07
CA LYS A 52 16.56 14.69 7.23
C LYS A 52 15.92 15.10 5.91
N ILE A 53 16.70 15.06 4.83
CA ILE A 53 16.26 15.37 3.47
C ILE A 53 15.11 14.42 3.03
N LEU A 54 15.03 13.21 3.60
CA LEU A 54 13.98 12.23 3.32
C LEU A 54 12.72 12.36 4.22
N GLY A 55 12.57 13.46 4.96
CA GLY A 55 11.42 13.66 5.86
C GLY A 55 11.54 12.93 7.20
N LEU A 56 12.74 12.99 7.79
CA LEU A 56 13.07 12.43 9.11
C LEU A 56 13.39 13.56 10.12
N ASN A 57 12.76 14.73 9.96
CA ASN A 57 13.03 15.89 10.82
C ASN A 57 12.54 15.67 12.25
N TRP A 58 11.58 14.77 12.46
CA TRP A 58 11.13 14.36 13.78
C TRP A 58 12.22 13.86 14.73
N THR A 59 13.33 13.35 14.19
CA THR A 59 14.50 12.94 14.99
C THR A 59 15.09 14.10 15.82
N GLN A 60 14.90 15.36 15.41
CA GLN A 60 15.29 16.54 16.19
C GLN A 60 14.32 16.87 17.32
N TYR A 61 13.03 16.56 17.17
CA TYR A 61 12.06 16.80 18.24
C TYR A 61 12.31 15.84 19.41
N ILE A 62 12.68 14.59 19.15
CA ILE A 62 13.01 13.62 20.20
C ILE A 62 14.19 14.08 21.06
N LYS A 63 15.19 14.74 20.45
CA LYS A 63 16.31 15.34 21.19
C LYS A 63 15.86 16.41 22.19
N LYS A 64 14.71 17.07 21.98
CA LYS A 64 14.19 18.07 22.93
C LYS A 64 13.47 17.45 24.13
N PHE A 65 13.18 16.15 24.11
CA PHE A 65 12.41 15.49 25.17
C PHE A 65 13.26 14.96 26.35
N ASN A 66 14.59 15.19 26.38
CA ASN A 66 15.49 14.84 27.50
C ASN A 66 15.25 13.42 28.06
N LEU A 67 15.20 12.40 27.19
CA LEU A 67 15.06 11.00 27.62
C LEU A 67 16.40 10.47 28.14
N SER A 68 16.41 9.66 29.21
CA SER A 68 17.68 9.18 29.79
C SER A 68 18.55 8.38 28.81
N ASN A 69 17.95 7.81 27.75
CA ASN A 69 18.62 7.04 26.68
C ASN A 69 18.25 7.59 25.29
N GLU A 70 18.44 8.88 25.04
CA GLU A 70 18.05 9.55 23.78
C GLU A 70 18.52 8.83 22.51
N ALA A 71 19.79 8.41 22.48
CA ALA A 71 20.37 7.77 21.30
C ALA A 71 19.73 6.41 21.00
N GLN A 72 19.44 5.61 22.02
CA GLN A 72 18.75 4.32 21.85
C GLN A 72 17.29 4.52 21.41
N ALA A 73 16.60 5.51 21.99
CA ALA A 73 15.22 5.81 21.61
C ALA A 73 15.11 6.26 20.14
N VAL A 74 16.01 7.17 19.70
CA VAL A 74 16.09 7.61 18.31
C VAL A 74 16.43 6.44 17.38
N PHE A 75 17.37 5.58 17.78
CA PHE A 75 17.73 4.38 17.03
C PHE A 75 16.53 3.44 16.84
N PHE A 76 15.82 3.07 17.91
CA PHE A 76 14.65 2.18 17.81
C PHE A 76 13.53 2.79 16.97
N CYS A 77 13.27 4.08 17.13
CA CYS A 77 12.24 4.77 16.35
C CYS A 77 12.61 4.83 14.86
N PHE A 78 13.87 5.13 14.54
CA PHE A 78 14.34 5.16 13.15
C PHE A 78 14.31 3.77 12.52
N LEU A 79 14.76 2.76 13.27
CA LEU A 79 14.75 1.37 12.82
C LEU A 79 13.31 0.90 12.55
N SER A 80 12.38 1.20 13.46
CA SER A 80 10.95 0.93 13.28
C SER A 80 10.39 1.61 12.03
N TYR A 81 10.71 2.89 11.81
CA TYR A 81 10.32 3.61 10.59
C TYR A 81 10.86 2.93 9.31
N ALA A 82 12.14 2.54 9.31
CA ALA A 82 12.75 1.87 8.17
C ALA A 82 12.11 0.49 7.90
N PHE A 83 11.75 -0.26 8.93
CA PHE A 83 11.01 -1.52 8.79
C PHE A 83 9.59 -1.31 8.26
N LEU A 84 8.86 -0.31 8.74
CA LEU A 84 7.53 0.03 8.22
C LEU A 84 7.61 0.43 6.73
N LEU A 85 8.62 1.22 6.37
CA LEU A 85 8.87 1.58 4.97
C LEU A 85 9.20 0.36 4.12
N LEU A 86 9.99 -0.58 4.64
CA LEU A 86 10.31 -1.85 3.98
C LEU A 86 9.05 -2.67 3.72
N ILE A 87 8.25 -2.93 4.77
CA ILE A 87 7.01 -3.72 4.68
C ILE A 87 6.05 -3.07 3.69
N SER A 88 5.85 -1.74 3.80
CA SER A 88 4.95 -1.02 2.92
C SER A 88 5.42 -1.04 1.46
N SER A 89 6.72 -0.96 1.21
CA SER A 89 7.29 -1.02 -0.13
C SER A 89 7.20 -2.44 -0.71
N THR A 90 7.33 -3.48 0.11
CA THR A 90 7.05 -4.87 -0.29
C THR A 90 5.58 -5.06 -0.64
N LEU A 91 4.66 -4.53 0.18
CA LEU A 91 3.23 -4.57 -0.10
C LEU A 91 2.87 -3.81 -1.39
N LEU A 92 3.52 -2.67 -1.65
CA LEU A 92 3.37 -1.94 -2.90
C LEU A 92 3.88 -2.76 -4.09
N ALA A 93 5.07 -3.38 -3.98
CA ALA A 93 5.59 -4.26 -5.02
C ALA A 93 4.64 -5.43 -5.30
N PHE A 94 4.11 -6.06 -4.25
CA PHE A 94 3.09 -7.10 -4.36
C PHE A 94 1.79 -6.56 -5.01
N ALA A 95 1.36 -5.35 -4.66
CA ALA A 95 0.21 -4.68 -5.26
C ALA A 95 0.39 -4.51 -6.77
N THR A 96 1.61 -4.20 -7.25
CA THR A 96 1.88 -4.10 -8.71
C THR A 96 1.81 -5.45 -9.43
N ILE A 97 2.02 -6.56 -8.72
CA ILE A 97 1.96 -7.92 -9.28
C ILE A 97 0.51 -8.41 -9.32
N VAL A 98 -0.16 -8.37 -8.16
CA VAL A 98 -1.53 -8.88 -7.99
C VAL A 98 -2.59 -7.89 -8.49
N ARG A 99 -2.19 -6.63 -8.72
CA ARG A 99 -3.08 -5.51 -9.09
C ARG A 99 -4.19 -5.26 -8.06
N LYS A 100 -3.89 -5.50 -6.78
CA LYS A 100 -4.85 -5.30 -5.67
C LYS A 100 -4.68 -3.89 -5.07
N PRO A 101 -5.68 -3.00 -5.19
CA PRO A 101 -5.55 -1.59 -4.78
C PRO A 101 -5.39 -1.39 -3.27
N SER A 102 -5.90 -2.31 -2.44
CA SER A 102 -5.81 -2.21 -0.97
C SER A 102 -4.36 -2.34 -0.46
N CYS A 103 -3.50 -3.06 -1.18
CA CYS A 103 -2.12 -3.30 -0.76
C CYS A 103 -1.19 -2.11 -0.97
N ALA A 104 -1.58 -1.12 -1.78
CA ALA A 104 -0.81 0.12 -1.97
C ALA A 104 -1.04 1.17 -0.87
N LEU A 105 -2.15 1.07 -0.13
CA LEU A 105 -2.55 2.05 0.88
C LEU A 105 -1.50 2.28 1.99
N PRO A 106 -0.88 1.24 2.59
CA PRO A 106 0.09 1.44 3.67
C PRO A 106 1.27 2.31 3.24
N TRP A 107 1.76 2.12 2.01
CA TRP A 107 2.84 2.92 1.47
C TRP A 107 2.41 4.37 1.24
N MET A 108 1.19 4.58 0.72
CA MET A 108 0.66 5.92 0.49
C MET A 108 0.48 6.71 1.80
N TYR A 109 0.05 6.07 2.88
CA TYR A 109 -0.09 6.73 4.18
C TYR A 109 1.27 7.14 4.75
N LEU A 110 2.28 6.26 4.69
CA LEU A 110 3.64 6.59 5.13
C LEU A 110 4.23 7.74 4.31
N GLN A 111 3.98 7.75 3.00
CA GLN A 111 4.46 8.82 2.12
C GLN A 111 3.78 10.16 2.43
N ILE A 112 2.48 10.18 2.79
CA ILE A 112 1.80 11.40 3.25
C ILE A 112 2.41 11.93 4.55
N ILE A 113 2.70 11.04 5.50
CA ILE A 113 3.35 11.42 6.77
C ILE A 113 4.73 12.03 6.51
N SER A 114 5.52 11.42 5.61
CA SER A 114 6.82 11.98 5.20
C SER A 114 6.68 13.35 4.54
N ILE A 115 5.70 13.55 3.64
CA ILE A 115 5.44 14.85 3.02
C ILE A 115 5.04 15.89 4.08
N ALA A 116 4.21 15.53 5.05
CA ALA A 116 3.81 16.43 6.14
C ALA A 116 5.01 16.86 7.01
N ASP A 117 5.93 15.93 7.31
CA ASP A 117 7.19 16.23 8.01
C ASP A 117 8.07 17.19 7.19
N GLN A 118 8.23 16.94 5.88
CA GLN A 118 8.98 17.81 4.98
C GLN A 118 8.37 19.21 4.88
N ILE A 119 7.04 19.34 4.81
CA ILE A 119 6.34 20.63 4.83
C ILE A 119 6.60 21.37 6.14
N THR A 120 6.48 20.67 7.28
CA THR A 120 6.68 21.29 8.59
C THR A 120 8.12 21.79 8.74
N ALA A 121 9.10 21.01 8.29
CA ALA A 121 10.49 21.44 8.26
C ALA A 121 10.69 22.67 7.37
N LEU A 122 10.11 22.67 6.16
CA LEU A 122 10.18 23.81 5.24
C LEU A 122 9.57 25.08 5.85
N VAL A 123 8.41 24.98 6.49
CA VAL A 123 7.75 26.10 7.18
C VAL A 123 8.64 26.67 8.28
N ILE A 124 9.24 25.80 9.10
CA ILE A 124 10.18 26.23 10.16
C ILE A 124 11.38 26.96 9.55
N TYR A 125 11.94 26.45 8.45
CA TYR A 125 13.04 27.13 7.76
C TYR A 125 12.64 28.52 7.22
N LEU A 126 11.44 28.64 6.64
CA LEU A 126 10.94 29.91 6.12
C LEU A 126 10.64 30.93 7.23
N THR A 127 10.00 30.51 8.33
CA THR A 127 9.70 31.39 9.47
C THR A 127 10.94 31.77 10.27
N ALA A 128 11.92 30.87 10.41
CA ALA A 128 13.19 31.20 11.04
C ALA A 128 13.97 32.26 10.23
N ASN A 129 13.91 32.17 8.89
CA ASN A 129 14.58 33.12 8.00
C ASN A 129 13.90 34.49 7.99
N SER A 130 12.56 34.57 8.11
CA SER A 130 11.85 35.87 8.15
C SER A 130 12.17 36.69 9.41
N ASN A 131 12.64 36.04 10.48
CA ASN A 131 12.97 36.71 11.74
C ASN A 131 14.44 37.19 11.83
N PHE A 132 15.33 36.74 10.94
CA PHE A 132 16.75 37.12 10.91
C PHE A 132 17.08 37.92 9.64
N ASN A 133 16.55 39.15 9.54
CA ASN A 133 16.77 40.05 8.40
C ASN A 133 18.23 40.51 8.18
N ASN A 134 19.21 40.10 9.00
CA ASN A 134 20.59 40.56 8.90
C ASN A 134 21.59 39.43 9.12
N SER A 135 21.82 38.57 8.14
CA SER A 135 23.12 37.92 7.99
C SER A 135 23.32 37.34 6.60
N HIS A 136 24.28 37.90 5.87
CA HIS A 136 24.86 37.31 4.66
C HIS A 136 25.28 35.86 4.95
N SER A 137 24.53 34.87 4.48
CA SER A 137 25.04 33.51 4.36
C SER A 137 24.44 32.80 3.16
N SER A 138 25.25 32.73 2.10
CA SER A 138 25.02 31.99 0.86
C SER A 138 24.78 30.46 0.97
N PRO A 139 25.07 29.72 2.07
CA PRO A 139 24.74 28.29 2.13
C PRO A 139 23.29 27.99 2.57
N LEU A 140 22.53 28.97 3.08
CA LEU A 140 21.16 28.74 3.57
C LEU A 140 20.14 28.55 2.43
N HIS A 141 20.30 29.29 1.33
CA HIS A 141 19.39 29.19 0.17
C HIS A 141 19.41 27.79 -0.47
N TRP A 142 20.59 27.16 -0.54
CA TRP A 142 20.74 25.83 -1.15
C TRP A 142 19.96 24.76 -0.40
N HIS A 143 19.93 24.83 0.94
CA HIS A 143 19.23 23.83 1.76
C HIS A 143 17.70 23.96 1.66
N SER A 144 17.18 25.18 1.53
CA SER A 144 15.76 25.45 1.30
C SER A 144 15.31 24.95 -0.07
N SER A 145 16.07 25.26 -1.14
CA SER A 145 15.78 24.79 -2.49
C SER A 145 15.84 23.27 -2.60
N LEU A 146 16.81 22.62 -1.96
CA LEU A 146 16.95 21.17 -1.98
C LEU A 146 15.72 20.49 -1.33
N THR A 147 15.29 20.96 -0.16
CA THR A 147 14.13 20.41 0.56
C THR A 147 12.85 20.56 -0.26
N SER A 148 12.67 21.68 -0.96
CA SER A 148 11.55 21.90 -1.88
C SER A 148 11.54 20.89 -3.04
N ILE A 149 12.69 20.65 -3.68
CA ILE A 149 12.81 19.66 -4.77
C ILE A 149 12.44 18.26 -4.27
N PHE A 150 12.95 17.85 -3.11
CA PHE A 150 12.62 16.54 -2.52
C PHE A 150 11.13 16.40 -2.18
N LEU A 151 10.48 17.48 -1.75
CA LEU A 151 9.03 17.52 -1.53
C LEU A 151 8.27 17.30 -2.83
N PHE A 152 8.65 17.99 -3.91
CA PHE A 152 8.03 17.79 -5.22
C PHE A 152 8.21 16.36 -5.74
N ILE A 153 9.41 15.78 -5.58
CA ILE A 153 9.67 14.37 -5.95
C ILE A 153 8.80 13.43 -5.11
N SER A 154 8.70 13.68 -3.80
CA SER A 154 7.90 12.87 -2.87
C SER A 154 6.41 12.92 -3.21
N ALA A 155 5.89 14.11 -3.53
CA ALA A 155 4.51 14.31 -3.98
C ALA A 155 4.26 13.68 -5.35
N TYR A 156 5.22 13.77 -6.27
CA TYR A 156 5.14 13.12 -7.58
C TYR A 156 5.04 11.59 -7.46
N PHE A 157 5.89 10.97 -6.64
CA PHE A 157 5.81 9.54 -6.38
C PHE A 157 4.47 9.14 -5.76
N TRP A 158 3.94 9.94 -4.84
CA TRP A 158 2.62 9.72 -4.28
C TRP A 158 1.52 9.77 -5.36
N MET A 159 1.54 10.77 -6.23
CA MET A 159 0.59 10.92 -7.34
C MET A 159 0.64 9.74 -8.30
N VAL A 160 1.84 9.29 -8.69
CA VAL A 160 2.02 8.14 -9.58
C VAL A 160 1.41 6.87 -8.97
N VAL A 161 1.67 6.61 -7.70
CA VAL A 161 1.11 5.44 -6.99
C VAL A 161 -0.40 5.56 -6.80
N PHE A 162 -0.92 6.77 -6.53
CA PHE A 162 -2.36 7.05 -6.48
C PHE A 162 -3.04 6.71 -7.81
N SER A 163 -2.52 7.23 -8.92
CA SER A 163 -3.06 6.96 -10.25
C SER A 163 -2.95 5.48 -10.62
N ALA A 164 -1.86 4.79 -10.24
CA ALA A 164 -1.71 3.36 -10.45
C ALA A 164 -2.80 2.57 -9.70
N ARG A 165 -3.05 2.95 -8.45
CA ARG A 165 -4.11 2.36 -7.61
C ARG A 165 -5.49 2.58 -8.19
N GLU A 166 -5.80 3.80 -8.64
CA GLU A 166 -7.09 4.14 -9.26
C GLU A 166 -7.33 3.30 -10.52
N SER A 167 -6.32 3.16 -11.36
CA SER A 167 -6.36 2.28 -12.53
C SER A 167 -6.61 0.81 -12.15
N TRP A 168 -6.01 0.30 -11.07
CA TRP A 168 -6.27 -1.06 -10.60
C TRP A 168 -7.69 -1.21 -10.04
N LEU A 169 -8.22 -0.19 -9.38
CA LEU A 169 -9.59 -0.17 -8.86
C LEU A 169 -10.62 -0.18 -10.00
N GLU A 170 -10.46 0.67 -11.01
CA GLU A 170 -11.36 0.70 -12.18
C GLU A 170 -11.37 -0.65 -12.90
N ASN A 171 -10.21 -1.26 -13.10
CA ASN A 171 -10.09 -2.60 -13.70
C ASN A 171 -10.73 -3.69 -12.83
N HIS A 172 -10.66 -3.57 -11.51
CA HIS A 172 -11.32 -4.49 -10.58
C HIS A 172 -12.85 -4.38 -10.70
N ILE A 173 -13.40 -3.16 -10.69
CA ILE A 173 -14.84 -2.91 -10.82
C ILE A 173 -15.36 -3.39 -12.18
N ARG A 174 -14.63 -3.10 -13.27
CA ARG A 174 -15.01 -3.57 -14.61
C ARG A 174 -15.05 -5.11 -14.67
N ARG A 175 -14.11 -5.79 -14.01
CA ARG A 175 -14.09 -7.25 -13.95
C ARG A 175 -15.25 -7.82 -13.15
N THR A 176 -15.61 -7.21 -12.02
CA THR A 176 -16.75 -7.69 -11.20
C THR A 176 -18.09 -7.49 -11.90
N VAL A 177 -18.31 -6.32 -12.52
CA VAL A 177 -19.54 -6.04 -13.28
C VAL A 177 -19.68 -6.98 -14.49
N ASN A 178 -18.59 -7.24 -15.20
CA ASN A 178 -18.61 -8.20 -16.30
C ASN A 178 -18.87 -9.64 -15.83
N LEU A 179 -18.39 -10.01 -14.64
CA LEU A 179 -18.63 -11.35 -14.07
C LEU A 179 -20.11 -11.54 -13.69
N GLU A 180 -20.73 -10.50 -13.12
CA GLU A 180 -22.19 -10.47 -12.85
C GLU A 180 -22.99 -10.53 -14.15
N ASN A 181 -22.55 -9.86 -15.21
CA ASN A 181 -23.22 -9.95 -16.52
C ASN A 181 -23.06 -11.32 -17.21
N PHE A 182 -22.06 -12.13 -16.83
CA PHE A 182 -21.83 -13.48 -17.38
C PHE A 182 -22.60 -14.58 -16.63
N TYR A 183 -23.04 -14.31 -15.40
CA TYR A 183 -24.08 -15.09 -14.73
C TYR A 183 -25.39 -14.33 -14.91
N PRO A 184 -26.15 -14.54 -16.00
CA PRO A 184 -27.47 -13.94 -16.08
C PRO A 184 -28.24 -14.45 -14.86
N THR A 185 -28.59 -13.54 -13.97
CA THR A 185 -29.55 -13.78 -12.90
C THR A 185 -30.76 -14.45 -13.54
N ILE A 186 -30.99 -15.73 -13.26
CA ILE A 186 -32.22 -16.43 -13.62
C ILE A 186 -33.29 -16.02 -12.61
N GLU A 187 -33.60 -14.72 -12.53
CA GLU A 187 -34.71 -14.10 -11.82
C GLU A 187 -34.90 -12.74 -12.52
N ASP A 188 -36.02 -12.31 -13.08
CA ASP A 188 -37.42 -12.71 -13.00
C ASP A 188 -38.05 -12.39 -14.37
N ASN A 189 -38.47 -13.41 -15.11
CA ASN A 189 -39.49 -13.27 -16.14
C ASN A 189 -40.48 -14.41 -15.94
N LEU A 190 -41.21 -14.39 -14.82
CA LEU A 190 -42.41 -15.22 -14.65
C LEU A 190 -43.66 -14.34 -14.81
N PRO A 191 -44.64 -14.73 -15.63
CA PRO A 191 -45.92 -14.05 -15.70
C PRO A 191 -46.57 -14.07 -14.32
N ARG A 192 -47.16 -12.94 -13.95
CA ARG A 192 -47.91 -12.74 -12.72
C ARG A 192 -49.23 -13.52 -12.79
N ASP A 193 -49.16 -14.84 -12.64
CA ASP A 193 -50.32 -15.67 -12.34
C ASP A 193 -50.25 -16.11 -10.88
N SER A 194 -51.12 -15.48 -10.09
CA SER A 194 -51.55 -15.93 -8.79
C SER A 194 -52.01 -17.38 -8.88
N ASN A 195 -51.27 -18.31 -8.26
CA ASN A 195 -51.79 -19.42 -7.44
C ASN A 195 -50.62 -20.30 -6.96
N ILE A 196 -50.24 -20.09 -5.70
CA ILE A 196 -49.31 -20.94 -4.95
C ILE A 196 -49.95 -22.33 -4.76
N PRO A 197 -49.17 -23.41 -4.92
CA PRO A 197 -49.03 -24.32 -3.78
C PRO A 197 -47.57 -24.71 -3.48
N LYS A 198 -47.28 -24.62 -2.18
CA LYS A 198 -46.18 -25.16 -1.35
C LYS A 198 -45.10 -26.05 -1.99
N THR A 199 -43.86 -25.69 -1.66
CA THR A 199 -42.58 -26.38 -1.87
C THR A 199 -42.54 -27.85 -1.41
N PRO A 200 -41.60 -28.64 -1.97
CA PRO A 200 -40.81 -29.55 -1.14
C PRO A 200 -39.31 -29.24 -1.21
N SER A 201 -38.67 -29.46 -0.07
CA SER A 201 -37.31 -29.11 0.31
C SER A 201 -36.25 -30.08 -0.24
N TYR A 202 -35.06 -29.54 -0.52
CA TYR A 202 -33.87 -30.20 -1.09
C TYR A 202 -33.14 -31.23 -0.20
N LEU A 203 -33.81 -31.84 0.80
CA LEU A 203 -33.18 -32.73 1.78
C LEU A 203 -33.52 -34.23 1.63
N ALA A 204 -34.24 -34.64 0.58
CA ALA A 204 -34.72 -36.02 0.43
C ALA A 204 -33.88 -36.94 -0.49
N GLN A 205 -32.74 -36.51 -1.03
CA GLN A 205 -31.99 -37.29 -2.04
C GLN A 205 -30.69 -37.95 -1.54
N SER A 206 -30.49 -38.05 -0.23
CA SER A 206 -29.36 -38.75 0.37
C SER A 206 -29.82 -39.77 1.41
N GLY A 207 -30.45 -40.85 0.94
CA GLY A 207 -30.81 -41.97 1.79
C GLY A 207 -31.74 -42.93 1.07
N ILE A 208 -31.17 -43.93 0.39
CA ILE A 208 -31.52 -45.36 0.52
C ILE A 208 -30.52 -46.13 -0.34
N PHE A 209 -29.55 -46.68 0.38
CA PHE A 209 -28.64 -47.77 0.05
C PHE A 209 -29.32 -49.07 0.51
N LEU A 210 -29.17 -50.16 -0.27
CA LEU A 210 -29.55 -51.58 -0.02
C LEU A 210 -31.04 -51.95 -0.27
N GLN A 211 -31.42 -52.67 -1.34
CA GLN A 211 -31.34 -54.14 -1.62
C GLN A 211 -32.64 -54.88 -1.20
N PRO A 212 -32.99 -56.13 -1.65
CA PRO A 212 -33.09 -56.78 -2.98
C PRO A 212 -34.50 -57.42 -3.27
N THR A 213 -34.60 -58.20 -4.36
CA THR A 213 -35.56 -59.32 -4.65
C THR A 213 -37.05 -58.94 -4.82
N SER A 214 -37.88 -59.57 -5.66
CA SER A 214 -37.83 -60.73 -6.56
C SER A 214 -39.16 -60.76 -7.32
N ASP A 215 -39.14 -61.28 -8.56
CA ASP A 215 -40.18 -62.07 -9.22
C ASP A 215 -41.63 -61.54 -9.36
N ASN A 216 -42.05 -61.31 -10.61
CA ASN A 216 -42.94 -62.22 -11.36
C ASN A 216 -43.43 -61.52 -12.65
N PHE A 217 -43.08 -62.06 -13.82
CA PHE A 217 -43.98 -62.87 -14.68
C PHE A 217 -45.30 -62.17 -15.05
N TYR A 218 -45.42 -61.70 -16.30
CA TYR A 218 -46.37 -62.28 -17.26
C TYR A 218 -46.04 -61.90 -18.71
N SER A 219 -46.10 -62.94 -19.53
CA SER A 219 -45.87 -63.05 -20.96
C SER A 219 -47.08 -62.58 -21.79
N LYS A 220 -46.81 -61.96 -22.96
CA LYS A 220 -47.46 -62.20 -24.29
C LYS A 220 -47.01 -61.08 -25.26
N SER A 221 -46.09 -61.35 -26.18
CA SER A 221 -46.27 -61.95 -27.53
C SER A 221 -46.73 -60.93 -28.59
N ASN A 222 -45.83 -60.67 -29.56
CA ASN A 222 -45.96 -60.38 -31.01
C ASN A 222 -47.06 -59.38 -31.46
N VAL A 223 -46.84 -58.49 -32.43
CA VAL A 223 -46.56 -58.75 -33.85
C VAL A 223 -46.11 -57.43 -34.51
N VAL A 224 -45.25 -57.58 -35.53
CA VAL A 224 -44.93 -56.72 -36.69
C VAL A 224 -45.89 -55.56 -36.97
#